data_AF-A0A239DM03-F1
#
_entry.id   AF-A0A239DM03-F1
#
_cell.length_a   1.000
_cell.length_b   1.000
_cell.length_c   1.000
_cell.angle_alpha   90.00
_cell.angle_beta   90.00
_cell.angle_gamma   90.00
#
_symmetry.space_group_name_H-M   'P 1'
#
loop_
_entity.id
_entity.type
_entity.pdbx_description
1 polymer ?
#
loop_
_entity_poly.entity_id
_entity_poly.type
_entity_poly.pdbx_seq_one_letter_code
_entity_poly.pdbx_strand_id
1 'polypeptide(L)'
;MTSLAPMLLSQRVAQVCLFLVGAIAIFGGALQMVLGQPETAPRLDNVHRFMGGIYLMSGVMGLWAASTIREHNTLVVLMAATVFVGGLGRVLSISKVGLPEPHALWITYLVPELVIPWIIIAAQVMTNRQMAGGAG
;
A
#
# COMPACT_ATOMS: atom_id res chain seq x y z
N MET A 1 20.21 -13.86 -17.41
CA MET A 1 18.93 -14.54 -17.73
C MET A 1 18.68 -15.63 -16.69
N THR A 2 18.18 -15.26 -15.50
CA THR A 2 17.88 -16.16 -14.37
C THR A 2 16.36 -16.27 -14.18
N SER A 3 15.64 -16.58 -15.27
CA SER A 3 14.17 -16.50 -15.32
C SER A 3 13.45 -17.81 -14.91
N LEU A 4 14.16 -18.95 -14.85
CA LEU A 4 13.53 -20.27 -14.82
C LEU A 4 13.24 -20.86 -13.43
N ALA A 5 13.78 -20.28 -12.35
CA ALA A 5 13.44 -20.76 -11.00
C ALA A 5 12.00 -20.35 -10.65
N PRO A 6 11.15 -21.24 -10.13
CA PRO A 6 9.82 -20.88 -9.67
C PRO A 6 9.90 -19.86 -8.53
N MET A 7 9.00 -18.86 -8.52
CA MET A 7 8.92 -17.92 -7.41
C MET A 7 8.59 -18.64 -6.10
N LEU A 8 9.26 -18.24 -5.01
CA LEU A 8 8.91 -18.70 -3.68
C LEU A 8 7.47 -18.27 -3.37
N LEU A 9 6.73 -19.11 -2.65
CA LEU A 9 5.34 -18.82 -2.27
C LEU A 9 5.23 -17.48 -1.52
N SER A 10 6.19 -17.19 -0.64
CA SER A 10 6.30 -15.91 0.08
C SER A 10 6.44 -14.70 -0.85
N GLN A 11 7.27 -14.80 -1.89
CA GLN A 11 7.40 -13.74 -2.90
C GLN A 11 6.10 -13.53 -3.66
N ARG A 12 5.39 -14.62 -3.99
CA ARG A 12 4.12 -14.53 -4.70
C ARG A 12 3.02 -13.91 -3.84
N VAL A 13 2.99 -14.21 -2.55
CA VAL A 13 2.10 -13.56 -1.58
C VAL A 13 2.38 -12.05 -1.51
N ALA A 14 3.64 -11.65 -1.31
CA ALA A 14 4.01 -10.23 -1.27
C ALA A 14 3.67 -9.50 -2.59
N GLN A 15 3.88 -10.16 -3.73
CA GLN A 15 3.51 -9.63 -5.05
C GLN A 15 2.00 -9.38 -5.16
N VAL A 16 1.17 -10.37 -4.81
CA VAL A 16 -0.29 -10.23 -4.85
C VAL A 16 -0.76 -9.13 -3.91
N CYS A 17 -0.21 -9.05 -2.70
CA CYS A 17 -0.52 -7.98 -1.74
C CYS A 17 -0.19 -6.59 -2.31
N LEU A 18 0.98 -6.41 -2.93
CA LEU A 18 1.37 -5.15 -3.57
C LEU A 18 0.46 -4.80 -4.76
N PHE A 19 0.04 -5.78 -5.56
CA PHE A 19 -0.92 -5.55 -6.64
C PHE A 19 -2.26 -5.07 -6.10
N LEU A 20 -2.77 -5.70 -5.04
CA LEU A 20 -4.04 -5.31 -4.42
C LEU A 20 -3.97 -3.90 -3.84
N VAL A 21 -2.92 -3.60 -3.07
CA VAL A 21 -2.69 -2.26 -2.53
C VAL A 21 -2.55 -1.22 -3.64
N GLY A 22 -1.78 -1.54 -4.69
CA GLY A 22 -1.57 -0.67 -5.83
C GLY A 22 -2.87 -0.35 -6.57
N ALA A 23 -3.72 -1.35 -6.79
CA ALA A 23 -5.03 -1.17 -7.40
C ALA A 23 -5.93 -0.29 -6.52
N ILE A 24 -6.03 -0.58 -5.22
CA ILE A 24 -6.83 0.22 -4.27
C ILE A 24 -6.36 1.67 -4.27
N ALA A 25 -5.06 1.93 -4.28
CA ALA A 25 -4.50 3.27 -4.28
C ALA A 25 -4.76 4.03 -5.60
N ILE A 26 -4.71 3.35 -6.75
CA ILE A 26 -5.08 3.96 -8.04
C ILE A 26 -6.57 4.34 -8.04
N PHE A 27 -7.46 3.41 -7.70
CA PHE A 27 -8.90 3.69 -7.71
C PHE A 27 -9.27 4.74 -6.65
N GLY A 28 -8.76 4.59 -5.42
CA GLY A 28 -8.99 5.52 -4.32
C GLY A 28 -8.43 6.91 -4.62
N GLY A 29 -7.20 7.00 -5.13
CA GLY A 29 -6.56 8.26 -5.47
C GLY A 29 -7.22 8.98 -6.64
N ALA A 30 -7.61 8.24 -7.69
CA ALA A 30 -8.36 8.78 -8.82
C ALA A 30 -9.71 9.34 -8.36
N LEU A 31 -10.44 8.59 -7.54
CA LEU A 31 -11.72 9.02 -6.99
C LEU A 31 -11.56 10.28 -6.12
N GLN A 32 -10.54 10.30 -5.25
CA GLN A 32 -10.23 11.44 -4.39
C GLN A 32 -9.87 12.71 -5.19
N MET A 33 -9.19 12.54 -6.33
CA MET A 33 -8.81 13.63 -7.22
C MET A 33 -10.00 14.19 -8.01
N VAL A 34 -10.92 13.32 -8.45
CA VAL A 34 -12.10 13.71 -9.23
C VAL A 34 -13.19 14.32 -8.34
N LEU A 35 -13.55 13.63 -7.26
CA LEU A 35 -14.64 14.06 -6.37
C LEU A 35 -14.23 15.22 -5.46
N GLY A 36 -12.95 15.34 -5.11
CA GLY A 36 -12.50 16.32 -4.13
C GLY A 36 -13.13 16.08 -2.76
N GLN A 37 -13.20 17.11 -1.93
CA GLN A 37 -13.96 17.07 -0.68
C GLN A 37 -15.08 18.12 -0.73
N PRO A 38 -16.32 17.71 -1.09
CA PRO A 38 -17.47 18.61 -1.09
C PRO A 38 -17.68 19.13 0.34
N GLU A 39 -18.22 20.34 0.48
CA GLU A 39 -18.50 20.99 1.79
C GLU A 39 -17.25 21.51 2.55
N THR A 40 -16.10 21.74 1.89
CA THR A 40 -14.91 22.32 2.55
C THR A 40 -14.39 23.59 1.88
N ALA A 41 -13.56 24.35 2.61
CA ALA A 41 -12.95 25.56 2.06
C ALA A 41 -12.04 25.21 0.85
N PRO A 42 -11.94 26.08 -0.17
CA PRO A 42 -11.13 25.79 -1.38
C PRO A 42 -9.69 25.38 -1.09
N ARG A 43 -9.09 25.90 -0.01
CA ARG A 43 -7.74 25.50 0.44
C ARG A 43 -7.65 24.03 0.84
N LEU A 44 -8.67 23.51 1.53
CA LEU A 44 -8.72 22.11 1.97
C LEU A 44 -9.02 21.19 0.79
N ASP A 45 -9.95 21.55 -0.10
CA ASP A 45 -10.22 20.79 -1.32
C ASP A 45 -8.98 20.68 -2.22
N ASN A 46 -8.22 21.78 -2.38
CA ASN A 46 -6.98 21.77 -3.15
C ASN A 46 -5.95 20.76 -2.60
N VAL A 47 -5.71 20.78 -1.28
CA VAL A 47 -4.81 19.82 -0.62
C VAL A 47 -5.34 18.38 -0.74
N HIS A 48 -6.66 18.19 -0.63
CA HIS A 48 -7.28 16.88 -0.74
C HIS A 48 -7.10 16.27 -2.14
N ARG A 49 -7.31 17.05 -3.20
CA ARG A 49 -7.06 16.62 -4.59
C ARG A 49 -5.58 16.36 -4.86
N PHE A 50 -4.69 17.19 -4.31
CA PHE A 50 -3.25 16.97 -4.38
C PHE A 50 -2.83 15.64 -3.72
N MET A 51 -3.35 15.34 -2.53
CA MET A 51 -3.15 14.05 -1.88
C MET A 51 -3.72 12.87 -2.68
N GLY A 52 -4.89 13.05 -3.31
CA GLY A 52 -5.46 12.06 -4.23
C GLY A 52 -4.52 11.73 -5.39
N GLY A 53 -3.88 12.73 -5.98
CA GLY A 53 -2.86 12.54 -7.02
C GLY A 53 -1.62 11.79 -6.53
N ILE A 54 -1.11 12.11 -5.34
CA ILE A 54 0.00 11.37 -4.73
C ILE A 54 -0.40 9.91 -4.46
N TYR A 55 -1.61 9.68 -3.96
CA TYR A 55 -2.12 8.34 -3.66
C TYR A 55 -2.31 7.50 -4.93
N LEU A 56 -2.77 8.13 -6.02
CA LEU A 56 -2.84 7.47 -7.33
C LEU A 56 -1.45 7.01 -7.79
N MET A 57 -0.46 7.90 -7.76
CA MET A 57 0.89 7.58 -8.22
C MET A 57 1.62 6.60 -7.31
N SER A 58 1.35 6.60 -6.00
CA SER A 58 1.87 5.56 -5.10
C SER A 58 1.31 4.18 -5.46
N GLY A 59 0.06 4.13 -5.95
CA GLY A 59 -0.52 2.90 -6.50
C GLY A 59 0.20 2.39 -7.75
N VAL A 60 0.53 3.29 -8.69
CA VAL A 60 1.32 2.97 -9.89
C VAL A 60 2.71 2.44 -9.50
N MET A 61 3.37 3.09 -8.53
CA MET A 61 4.63 2.61 -7.97
C MET A 61 4.49 1.23 -7.33
N GLY A 62 3.36 0.94 -6.67
CA GLY A 62 3.04 -0.37 -6.10
C GLY A 62 2.93 -1.46 -7.16
N LEU A 63 2.26 -1.19 -8.28
CA LEU A 63 2.16 -2.12 -9.42
C LEU A 63 3.52 -2.41 -10.05
N TRP A 64 4.34 -1.36 -10.19
CA TRP A 64 5.70 -1.49 -10.69
C TRP A 64 6.58 -2.33 -9.75
N ALA A 65 6.53 -2.04 -8.44
CA ALA A 65 7.26 -2.80 -7.42
C ALA A 65 6.82 -4.26 -7.37
N ALA A 66 5.52 -4.55 -7.54
CA ALA A 66 5.01 -5.91 -7.65
C ALA A 66 5.54 -6.65 -8.89
N SER A 67 5.70 -5.94 -10.01
CA SER A 67 6.25 -6.49 -11.25
C SER A 67 7.75 -6.77 -11.16
N THR A 68 8.48 -5.97 -10.37
CA THR A 68 9.94 -6.02 -10.20
C THR A 68 10.38 -6.60 -8.85
N ILE A 69 9.51 -7.38 -8.20
CA ILE A 69 9.68 -7.85 -6.82
C ILE A 69 10.97 -8.69 -6.60
N ARG A 70 11.46 -9.33 -7.67
CA ARG A 70 12.70 -10.13 -7.66
C ARG A 70 13.97 -9.29 -7.62
N GLU A 71 13.91 -8.06 -8.10
CA GLU A 71 15.10 -7.21 -8.29
C GLU A 71 15.27 -6.21 -7.14
N HIS A 72 14.17 -5.75 -6.52
CA HIS A 72 14.21 -4.61 -5.60
C HIS A 72 13.56 -4.92 -4.24
N ASN A 73 14.26 -5.74 -3.45
CA ASN A 73 13.76 -6.24 -2.17
C ASN A 73 13.49 -5.13 -1.13
N THR A 74 14.36 -4.13 -1.04
CA THR A 74 14.23 -2.98 -0.13
C THR A 74 13.05 -2.07 -0.49
N LEU A 75 12.79 -1.89 -1.80
CA LEU A 75 11.68 -1.07 -2.30
C LEU A 75 10.33 -1.63 -1.83
N VAL A 76 10.17 -2.95 -1.83
CA VAL A 76 8.96 -3.63 -1.34
C VAL A 76 8.70 -3.31 0.13
N VAL A 77 9.74 -3.32 0.97
CA VAL A 77 9.64 -2.98 2.40
C VAL A 77 9.31 -1.50 2.60
N LEU A 78 9.93 -0.61 1.83
CA LEU A 78 9.62 0.82 1.88
C LEU A 78 8.18 1.11 1.46
N MET A 79 7.67 0.45 0.42
CA MET A 79 6.28 0.56 -0.02
C MET A 79 5.30 0.05 1.05
N ALA A 80 5.61 -1.08 1.71
CA ALA A 80 4.84 -1.56 2.83
C ALA A 80 4.82 -0.54 3.99
N ALA A 81 5.97 0.07 4.30
CA ALA A 81 6.06 1.12 5.32
C ALA A 81 5.24 2.35 4.96
N THR A 82 5.22 2.78 3.68
CA THR A 82 4.37 3.89 3.22
C THR A 82 2.90 3.64 3.51
N VAL A 83 2.40 2.42 3.21
CA VAL A 83 1.01 2.04 3.47
C VAL A 83 0.71 2.04 4.97
N PHE A 84 1.62 1.49 5.78
CA PHE A 84 1.49 1.46 7.24
C PHE A 84 1.42 2.86 7.85
N VAL A 85 2.31 3.77 7.45
CA VAL A 85 2.31 5.16 7.90
C VAL A 85 1.03 5.89 7.45
N GLY A 86 0.53 5.59 6.25
CA GLY A 86 -0.78 6.07 5.79
C GLY A 86 -1.93 5.61 6.69
N GLY A 87 -1.95 4.33 7.05
CA GLY A 87 -2.92 3.77 8.00
C GLY A 87 -2.84 4.41 9.39
N LEU A 88 -1.64 4.68 9.90
CA LEU A 88 -1.45 5.44 11.15
C LEU A 88 -2.04 6.85 11.05
N GLY A 89 -1.91 7.51 9.90
CA GLY A 89 -2.57 8.79 9.64
C GLY A 89 -4.10 8.71 9.79
N ARG A 90 -4.72 7.62 9.29
CA ARG A 90 -6.16 7.38 9.50
C ARG A 90 -6.50 7.11 10.97
N VAL A 91 -5.71 6.33 11.69
CA VAL A 91 -5.91 6.09 13.14
C VAL A 91 -5.85 7.40 13.91
N LEU A 92 -4.86 8.25 13.64
CA LEU A 92 -4.72 9.56 14.28
C LEU A 92 -5.94 10.47 13.99
N SER A 93 -6.41 10.48 12.74
CA SER A 93 -7.60 11.23 12.34
C SER A 93 -8.84 10.76 13.12
N ILE A 94 -9.10 9.45 13.12
CA ILE A 94 -10.22 8.85 13.86
C ILE A 94 -10.14 9.16 15.36
N SER A 95 -8.94 9.12 15.93
CA SER A 95 -8.72 9.40 17.36
C SER A 95 -8.95 10.86 17.74
N LYS A 96 -8.81 11.79 16.78
CA LYS A 96 -8.90 13.24 17.04
C LYS A 96 -10.24 13.84 16.63
N VAL A 97 -10.81 13.39 15.52
CA VAL A 97 -11.98 14.01 14.88
C VAL A 97 -13.18 13.05 14.84
N GLY A 98 -12.98 11.77 15.18
CA GLY A 98 -14.02 10.75 15.17
C GLY A 98 -14.04 9.94 13.88
N LEU A 99 -14.86 8.87 13.87
CA LEU A 99 -15.02 8.04 12.67
C LEU A 99 -15.91 8.75 11.64
N PRO A 100 -15.48 8.84 10.37
CA PRO A 100 -16.34 9.34 9.32
C PRO A 100 -17.46 8.32 8.98
N GLU A 101 -18.66 8.82 8.70
CA GLU A 101 -19.73 8.01 8.14
C GLU A 101 -19.52 7.81 6.61
N PRO A 102 -19.77 6.61 6.04
CA PRO A 102 -20.19 5.37 6.69
C PRO A 102 -19.03 4.62 7.35
N HIS A 103 -19.15 4.35 8.65
CA HIS A 103 -18.13 3.71 9.49
C HIS A 103 -17.55 2.41 8.89
N ALA A 104 -18.41 1.59 8.28
CA ALA A 104 -18.01 0.30 7.71
C ALA A 104 -16.99 0.44 6.58
N LEU A 105 -17.12 1.44 5.70
CA LEU A 105 -16.18 1.63 4.58
C LEU A 105 -14.80 2.03 5.09
N TRP A 106 -14.75 2.96 6.05
CA TRP A 106 -13.49 3.46 6.60
C TRP A 106 -12.74 2.40 7.42
N ILE A 107 -13.45 1.56 8.17
CA ILE A 107 -12.86 0.41 8.88
C ILE A 107 -12.36 -0.63 7.87
N THR A 108 -13.10 -0.87 6.79
CA THR A 108 -12.70 -1.81 5.74
C THR A 108 -11.44 -1.36 5.01
N TYR A 109 -11.17 -0.05 4.89
CA TYR A 109 -9.89 0.45 4.38
C TYR A 109 -8.75 0.40 5.41
N LEU A 110 -9.07 0.70 6.67
CA LEU A 110 -8.10 0.76 7.74
C LEU A 110 -7.47 -0.60 8.04
N VAL A 111 -8.27 -1.67 8.08
CA VAL A 111 -7.80 -3.02 8.42
C VAL A 111 -6.72 -3.52 7.45
N PRO A 112 -6.92 -3.49 6.12
CA PRO A 112 -5.88 -3.81 5.14
C PRO A 112 -4.64 -2.92 5.26
N GLU A 113 -4.81 -1.61 5.47
CA GLU A 113 -3.69 -0.67 5.59
C GLU A 113 -2.78 -0.95 6.80
N LEU A 114 -3.33 -1.53 7.87
CA LEU A 114 -2.55 -1.97 9.04
C LEU A 114 -2.01 -3.39 8.88
N VAL A 115 -2.79 -4.32 8.32
CA VAL A 115 -2.45 -5.76 8.31
C VAL A 115 -1.55 -6.14 7.14
N ILE A 116 -1.84 -5.65 5.93
CA ILE A 116 -1.10 -6.02 4.71
C ILE A 116 0.40 -5.66 4.80
N PRO A 117 0.83 -4.50 5.34
CA PRO A 117 2.24 -4.18 5.48
C PRO A 117 3.03 -5.22 6.27
N TRP A 118 2.46 -5.71 7.39
CA TRP A 118 3.10 -6.73 8.21
C TRP A 118 3.21 -8.07 7.47
N ILE A 119 2.21 -8.44 6.69
CA ILE A 119 2.24 -9.64 5.85
C ILE A 119 3.35 -9.52 4.79
N ILE A 120 3.46 -8.37 4.12
CA ILE A 120 4.51 -8.12 3.11
C ILE A 120 5.90 -8.19 3.75
N ILE A 121 6.11 -7.52 4.89
CA ILE A 121 7.39 -7.53 5.60
C ILE A 121 7.76 -8.95 6.05
N ALA A 122 6.83 -9.69 6.65
CA ALA A 122 7.07 -11.06 7.09
C ALA A 122 7.41 -11.98 5.91
N ALA A 123 6.66 -11.90 4.81
CA ALA A 123 6.93 -12.65 3.59
C ALA A 123 8.30 -12.33 3.00
N GLN A 124 8.74 -11.07 3.10
CA GLN A 124 10.04 -10.65 2.61
C GLN A 124 11.19 -11.16 3.48
N VAL A 125 11.04 -11.11 4.80
CA VAL A 125 12.02 -11.69 5.74
C VAL A 125 12.17 -13.19 5.54
N MET A 126 11.05 -13.91 5.32
CA MET A 126 11.07 -15.34 5.03
C MET A 126 11.79 -15.66 3.71
N THR A 127 11.55 -14.86 2.67
CA THR A 127 12.23 -14.98 1.38
C THR A 127 13.74 -14.81 1.54
N ASN A 128 14.18 -13.79 2.29
CA ASN A 128 15.61 -13.52 2.51
C ASN A 128 16.29 -14.65 3.30
N ARG A 129 15.58 -15.22 4.29
CA ARG A 129 16.07 -16.38 5.07
C ARG A 129 16.21 -17.64 4.21
N GLN A 130 15.26 -17.91 3.33
CA GLN A 130 15.30 -19.07 2.43
C GLN A 130 16.40 -18.95 1.38
N MET A 131 16.63 -17.74 0.87
CA MET A 131 17.74 -17.47 -0.05
C MET A 131 19.11 -17.59 0.63
N ALA A 132 19.23 -17.18 1.91
CA ALA A 132 20.46 -17.30 2.68
C ALA A 132 20.75 -18.74 3.14
N GLY A 133 19.71 -19.51 3.50
CA GLY A 133 19.84 -20.90 3.97
C GLY A 133 20.04 -21.93 2.85
N GLY A 134 19.70 -21.61 1.60
CA GLY A 134 19.95 -22.46 0.44
C GLY A 134 21.33 -22.28 -0.20
N ALA A 135 22.18 -21.42 0.36
CA ALA A 135 23.53 -21.12 -0.11
C ALA A 135 24.65 -21.75 0.74
N GLY A 136 24.29 -22.64 1.69
CA GLY A 136 25.21 -23.45 2.49
C GLY A 136 24.98 -24.93 2.27
#